data_AF-A0A813YN31-F1
#
_entry.id   AF-A0A813YN31-F1
#
_cell.length_a   1.000
_cell.length_b   1.000
_cell.length_c   1.000
_cell.angle_alpha   90.00
_cell.angle_beta   90.00
_cell.angle_gamma   90.00
#
_symmetry.space_group_name_H-M   'P 1'
#
loop_
_entity.id
_entity.type
_entity.pdbx_description
1 polymer ?
#
loop_
_entity_poly.entity_id
_entity_poly.type
_entity_poly.pdbx_seq_one_letter_code
_entity_poly.pdbx_strand_id
1 'polypeptide(L)'
;MTSRFTDCYSEKQSGPIGGYWKYPLVSLKDALAPVSSKINGLDRDIKEAYDYCHFPSEHGLSKDESAALFLYTLEAGEYSFYAVLNRALRDEERKKLAPWFSYLKLFDTALEKLPTIKGCIWRGVRQNVSQDYVMGTVKTWWSVSSCSSVVKVVEDFLDSDDDSTLFMIEATNGKDLTGYTNFPNEEEVLLKMGTKLRVKSNAMKHGKLHLIHLVEIDSNNQTEVPATTGAASSISSSSSVSAAAASYVQPKPATKTFPTDVLEQTDLDSIVLEIATLAKKYPSLNMDQVIQILLLRGDLTKQEAKDKADAAISYMPRDNQGILFEIMGIIDQIN
;
A
#
# COMPACT_ATOMS: atom_id res chain seq x y z
N MET A 1 6.12 22.14 0.54
CA MET A 1 5.32 21.84 1.75
C MET A 1 5.31 20.32 1.94
N THR A 2 5.59 19.84 3.15
CA THR A 2 5.65 18.40 3.46
C THR A 2 4.25 17.85 3.66
N SER A 3 3.82 16.91 2.81
CA SER A 3 2.51 16.25 2.88
C SER A 3 2.63 14.90 3.59
N ARG A 4 1.55 14.45 4.24
CA ARG A 4 1.50 13.15 4.93
C ARG A 4 1.67 11.95 4.00
N PHE A 5 1.31 12.10 2.73
CA PHE A 5 1.59 11.09 1.71
C PHE A 5 3.09 10.92 1.47
N THR A 6 3.90 11.96 1.75
CA THR A 6 5.36 12.00 1.50
C THR A 6 6.25 11.84 2.74
N ASP A 7 5.67 11.70 3.94
CA ASP A 7 6.40 11.56 5.21
C ASP A 7 7.00 10.14 5.39
N CYS A 8 7.97 9.74 4.59
CA CYS A 8 8.82 8.58 4.89
C CYS A 8 10.09 8.58 4.05
N TYR A 9 11.24 8.30 4.66
CA TYR A 9 12.54 8.34 3.98
C TYR A 9 13.36 7.06 4.19
N SER A 10 13.24 6.43 5.36
CA SER A 10 13.76 5.10 5.66
C SER A 10 13.27 4.72 7.06
N GLU A 11 12.97 3.44 7.28
CA GLU A 11 12.60 2.92 8.59
C GLU A 11 13.59 1.84 9.01
N LYS A 12 14.32 2.11 10.09
CA LYS A 12 15.27 1.14 10.64
C LYS A 12 14.54 0.03 11.37
N GLN A 13 15.15 -1.15 11.37
CA GLN A 13 14.63 -2.28 12.11
C GLN A 13 14.72 -2.00 13.61
N SER A 14 13.60 -2.13 14.31
CA SER A 14 13.47 -1.84 15.74
C SER A 14 12.51 -2.85 16.37
N GLY A 15 12.46 -2.92 17.70
CA GLY A 15 11.52 -3.78 18.40
C GLY A 15 10.05 -3.39 18.15
N PRO A 16 9.09 -4.30 18.37
CA PRO A 16 7.67 -4.01 18.19
C PRO A 16 7.21 -2.87 19.09
N ILE A 17 6.32 -2.02 18.56
CA ILE A 17 5.60 -1.05 19.38
C ILE A 17 4.61 -1.82 20.25
N GLY A 18 4.77 -1.75 21.56
CA GLY A 18 3.88 -2.47 22.45
C GLY A 18 3.69 -1.87 23.83
N GLY A 19 2.62 -2.32 24.49
CA GLY A 19 2.20 -1.86 25.81
C GLY A 19 1.02 -0.90 25.80
N TYR A 20 0.80 -0.16 24.72
CA TYR A 20 -0.29 0.83 24.63
C TYR A 20 -1.69 0.18 24.73
N TRP A 21 -1.87 -1.07 24.29
CA TRP A 21 -3.14 -1.79 24.40
C TRP A 21 -3.63 -1.99 25.85
N LYS A 22 -2.75 -1.90 26.84
CA LYS A 22 -3.09 -2.02 28.27
C LYS A 22 -3.68 -0.73 28.85
N TYR A 23 -3.58 0.38 28.12
CA TYR A 23 -4.08 1.66 28.58
C TYR A 23 -5.61 1.71 28.44
N PRO A 24 -6.31 2.39 29.36
CA PRO A 24 -7.74 2.61 29.21
C PRO A 24 -8.01 3.56 28.05
N LEU A 25 -9.21 3.46 27.46
CA LEU A 25 -9.71 4.51 26.57
C LEU A 25 -10.05 5.74 27.40
N VAL A 26 -9.60 6.90 26.93
CA VAL A 26 -9.79 8.21 27.57
C VAL A 26 -10.14 9.24 26.50
N SER A 27 -10.49 10.47 26.91
CA SER A 27 -10.76 11.56 25.97
C SER A 27 -9.52 11.91 25.14
N LEU A 28 -9.69 12.51 23.96
CA LEU A 28 -8.57 12.96 23.12
C LEU A 28 -7.65 13.94 23.89
N LYS A 29 -8.24 14.83 24.69
CA LYS A 29 -7.49 15.79 25.51
C LYS A 29 -6.63 15.08 26.57
N ASP A 30 -7.19 14.13 27.30
CA ASP A 30 -6.46 13.37 28.32
C ASP A 30 -5.38 12.48 27.67
N ALA A 31 -5.68 11.92 26.49
CA ALA A 31 -4.75 11.09 25.73
C ALA A 31 -3.49 11.86 25.31
N LEU A 32 -3.63 13.16 25.03
CA LEU A 32 -2.56 14.03 24.56
C LEU A 32 -1.93 14.90 25.65
N ALA A 33 -2.49 14.93 26.85
CA ALA A 33 -1.95 15.68 27.99
C ALA A 33 -0.45 15.45 28.26
N PRO A 34 0.12 14.23 28.12
CA PRO A 34 1.55 14.01 28.32
C PRO A 34 2.48 14.66 27.28
N VAL A 35 1.94 15.03 26.11
CA VAL A 35 2.72 15.56 24.97
C VAL A 35 2.32 16.97 24.57
N SER A 36 1.23 17.52 25.11
CA SER A 36 0.67 18.82 24.72
C SER A 36 1.67 19.97 24.76
N SER A 37 2.46 20.06 25.83
CA SER A 37 3.49 21.10 26.00
C SER A 37 4.63 21.05 24.97
N LYS A 38 4.76 19.95 24.21
CA LYS A 38 5.84 19.74 23.23
C LYS A 38 5.40 20.04 21.80
N ILE A 39 4.09 20.23 21.57
CA ILE A 39 3.52 20.39 20.24
C ILE A 39 2.86 21.76 20.16
N ASN A 40 3.53 22.67 19.46
CA ASN A 40 3.04 24.04 19.29
C ASN A 40 1.68 24.03 18.57
N GLY A 41 0.69 24.70 19.15
CA GLY A 41 -0.64 24.82 18.55
C GLY A 41 -1.59 23.64 18.81
N LEU A 42 -1.16 22.60 19.54
CA LEU A 42 -1.96 21.39 19.71
C LEU A 42 -3.35 21.65 20.32
N ASP A 43 -3.47 22.56 21.28
CA ASP A 43 -4.77 22.86 21.90
C ASP A 43 -5.78 23.43 20.88
N ARG A 44 -5.29 24.23 19.92
CA ARG A 44 -6.12 24.76 18.83
C ARG A 44 -6.51 23.63 17.89
N ASP A 45 -5.56 22.76 17.52
CA ASP A 45 -5.80 21.68 16.57
C ASP A 45 -6.73 20.60 17.18
N ILE A 46 -6.64 20.34 18.50
CA ILE A 46 -7.60 19.49 19.23
C ILE A 46 -9.00 20.11 19.20
N LYS A 47 -9.12 21.42 19.41
CA LYS A 47 -10.41 22.11 19.34
C LYS A 47 -11.01 21.98 17.93
N GLU A 48 -10.20 22.23 16.90
CA GLU A 48 -10.60 22.07 15.51
C GLU A 48 -11.05 20.64 15.21
N ALA A 49 -10.31 19.64 15.70
CA ALA A 49 -10.70 18.24 15.56
C ALA A 49 -12.06 17.94 16.19
N TYR A 50 -12.39 18.49 17.36
CA TYR A 50 -13.73 18.30 17.95
C TYR A 50 -14.85 19.07 17.25
N ASP A 51 -14.51 20.20 16.61
CA ASP A 51 -15.46 21.06 15.90
C ASP A 51 -15.85 20.43 14.55
N TYR A 52 -14.92 19.76 13.87
CA TYR A 52 -15.09 19.25 12.51
C TYR A 52 -15.06 17.72 12.36
N CYS A 53 -14.79 16.96 13.43
CA CYS A 53 -14.86 15.50 13.35
C CYS A 53 -16.25 15.03 12.89
N HIS A 54 -16.27 13.92 12.15
CA HIS A 54 -17.51 13.28 11.74
C HIS A 54 -18.18 12.58 12.92
N PHE A 55 -19.18 13.24 13.49
CA PHE A 55 -19.98 12.71 14.59
C PHE A 55 -21.43 13.21 14.48
N PRO A 56 -22.44 12.33 14.63
CA PRO A 56 -22.35 10.90 14.93
C PRO A 56 -21.75 10.09 13.78
N SER A 57 -20.96 9.07 14.15
CA SER A 57 -20.31 8.16 13.20
C SER A 57 -21.21 6.98 12.86
N GLU A 58 -21.35 6.68 11.58
CA GLU A 58 -22.01 5.49 11.04
C GLU A 58 -21.24 4.20 11.34
N HIS A 59 -19.94 4.30 11.66
CA HIS A 59 -19.08 3.18 12.04
C HIS A 59 -18.96 2.99 13.56
N GLY A 60 -19.75 3.72 14.35
CA GLY A 60 -19.78 3.57 15.81
C GLY A 60 -18.55 4.14 16.53
N LEU A 61 -17.90 5.13 15.94
CA LEU A 61 -16.84 5.88 16.63
C LEU A 61 -17.45 6.81 17.68
N SER A 62 -16.79 6.89 18.83
CA SER A 62 -17.04 7.96 19.79
C SER A 62 -16.58 9.29 19.21
N LYS A 63 -17.02 10.41 19.81
CA LYS A 63 -16.57 11.74 19.37
C LYS A 63 -15.05 11.88 19.53
N ASP A 64 -14.46 11.33 20.58
CA ASP A 64 -13.01 11.34 20.81
C ASP A 64 -12.23 10.51 19.79
N GLU A 65 -12.76 9.34 19.39
CA GLU A 65 -12.16 8.50 18.36
C GLU A 65 -12.20 9.20 16.99
N SER A 66 -13.35 9.78 16.62
CA SER A 66 -13.49 10.52 15.37
C SER A 66 -12.58 11.76 15.33
N ALA A 67 -12.51 12.52 16.43
CA ALA A 67 -11.59 13.65 16.56
C ALA A 67 -10.11 13.20 16.51
N ALA A 68 -9.76 12.04 17.05
CA ALA A 68 -8.40 11.53 16.97
C ALA A 68 -7.97 11.23 15.52
N LEU A 69 -8.87 10.69 14.70
CA LEU A 69 -8.65 10.50 13.26
C LEU A 69 -8.51 11.83 12.53
N PHE A 70 -9.45 12.75 12.75
CA PHE A 70 -9.43 14.06 12.11
C PHE A 70 -8.15 14.82 12.42
N LEU A 71 -7.74 14.86 13.70
CA LEU A 71 -6.49 15.48 14.15
C LEU A 71 -5.25 14.91 13.44
N TYR A 72 -5.22 13.60 13.19
CA TYR A 72 -4.12 12.99 12.45
C TYR A 72 -4.06 13.52 11.01
N THR A 73 -5.19 13.82 10.39
CA THR A 73 -5.20 14.31 8.99
C THR A 73 -4.93 15.80 8.85
N LEU A 74 -4.99 16.58 9.93
CA LEU A 74 -4.77 18.02 9.88
C LEU A 74 -3.34 18.38 9.42
N GLU A 75 -3.27 19.29 8.44
CA GLU A 75 -2.00 19.87 7.98
C GLU A 75 -1.83 21.29 8.53
N ALA A 76 -0.84 21.45 9.43
CA ALA A 76 -0.46 22.70 10.06
C ALA A 76 1.03 23.03 9.80
N GLY A 77 1.54 22.67 8.62
CA GLY A 77 2.94 22.85 8.22
C GLY A 77 3.90 21.85 8.87
N GLU A 78 5.15 22.25 9.14
CA GLU A 78 6.21 21.35 9.65
C GLU A 78 5.93 20.76 11.04
N TYR A 79 5.01 21.37 11.79
CA TYR A 79 4.61 20.94 13.13
C TYR A 79 3.26 20.23 13.15
N SER A 80 2.76 19.80 11.97
CA SER A 80 1.54 19.00 11.88
C SER A 80 1.60 17.81 12.83
N PHE A 81 0.48 17.54 13.49
CA PHE A 81 0.40 16.50 14.52
C PHE A 81 0.90 15.14 14.01
N TYR A 82 0.49 14.73 12.80
CA TYR A 82 0.94 13.46 12.20
C TYR A 82 2.46 13.39 12.05
N ALA A 83 3.12 14.48 11.67
CA ALA A 83 4.56 14.51 11.44
C ALA A 83 5.33 14.31 12.76
N VAL A 84 4.82 14.90 13.85
CA VAL A 84 5.37 14.71 15.20
C VAL A 84 5.14 13.29 15.71
N LEU A 85 3.91 12.77 15.56
CA LEU A 85 3.57 11.40 15.94
C LEU A 85 4.42 10.37 15.18
N ASN A 86 4.48 10.48 13.85
CA ASN A 86 5.21 9.55 13.00
C ASN A 86 6.71 9.60 13.27
N ARG A 87 7.27 10.77 13.61
CA ARG A 87 8.65 10.88 14.09
C ARG A 87 8.86 10.11 15.40
N ALA A 88 7.93 10.21 16.36
CA ALA A 88 8.01 9.46 17.61
C ALA A 88 7.89 7.94 17.38
N LEU A 89 7.03 7.50 16.45
CA LEU A 89 6.88 6.09 16.09
C LEU A 89 8.13 5.50 15.44
N ARG A 90 8.90 6.33 14.70
CA ARG A 90 10.16 5.94 14.07
C ARG A 90 11.36 5.95 15.02
N ASP A 91 11.26 6.56 16.20
CA ASP A 91 12.37 6.62 17.17
C ASP A 91 12.74 5.20 17.67
N GLU A 92 14.00 4.82 17.48
CA GLU A 92 14.53 3.51 17.89
C GLU A 92 14.39 3.28 19.41
N GLU A 93 14.43 4.35 20.20
CA GLU A 93 14.28 4.29 21.65
C GLU A 93 12.80 4.20 22.05
N ARG A 94 12.24 2.98 21.96
CA ARG A 94 10.82 2.68 22.23
C ARG A 94 10.27 3.22 23.55
N LYS A 95 11.12 3.41 24.56
CA LYS A 95 10.71 4.01 25.86
C LYS A 95 10.20 5.44 25.70
N LYS A 96 10.70 6.21 24.73
CA LYS A 96 10.24 7.57 24.42
C LYS A 96 8.81 7.62 23.88
N LEU A 97 8.26 6.48 23.45
CA LEU A 97 6.89 6.40 22.95
C LEU A 97 5.86 6.30 24.09
N ALA A 98 6.27 6.01 25.32
CA ALA A 98 5.36 5.85 26.46
C ALA A 98 4.38 7.03 26.69
N PRO A 99 4.77 8.31 26.52
CA PRO A 99 3.84 9.45 26.61
C PRO A 99 2.72 9.43 25.57
N TRP A 100 2.89 8.69 24.46
CA TRP A 100 1.91 8.59 23.38
C TRP A 100 0.94 7.43 23.54
N PHE A 101 1.14 6.54 24.52
CA PHE A 101 0.38 5.28 24.61
C PHE A 101 -1.12 5.48 24.77
N SER A 102 -1.57 6.50 25.50
CA SER A 102 -2.99 6.83 25.61
C SER A 102 -3.58 7.27 24.26
N TYR A 103 -2.85 8.09 23.49
CA TYR A 103 -3.27 8.49 22.14
C TYR A 103 -3.25 7.30 21.17
N LEU A 104 -2.18 6.50 21.17
CA LEU A 104 -2.10 5.30 20.34
C LEU A 104 -3.24 4.33 20.64
N LYS A 105 -3.60 4.16 21.91
CA LYS A 105 -4.74 3.31 22.29
C LYS A 105 -6.06 3.84 21.71
N LEU A 106 -6.31 5.14 21.82
CA LEU A 106 -7.51 5.79 21.28
C LEU A 106 -7.56 5.68 19.75
N PHE A 107 -6.47 6.07 19.08
CA PHE A 107 -6.35 6.09 17.63
C PHE A 107 -6.43 4.68 17.01
N ASP A 108 -5.72 3.71 17.59
CA ASP A 108 -5.78 2.30 17.16
C ASP A 108 -7.20 1.73 17.26
N THR A 109 -7.90 2.05 18.35
CA THR A 109 -9.29 1.62 18.56
C THR A 109 -10.24 2.27 17.56
N ALA A 110 -10.01 3.54 17.21
CA ALA A 110 -10.78 4.23 16.16
C ALA A 110 -10.57 3.56 14.79
N LEU A 111 -9.33 3.28 14.41
CA LEU A 111 -8.99 2.63 13.14
C LEU A 111 -9.57 1.23 13.01
N GLU A 112 -9.67 0.47 14.09
CA GLU A 112 -10.30 -0.87 14.08
C GLU A 112 -11.80 -0.85 13.75
N LYS A 113 -12.47 0.29 13.94
CA LYS A 113 -13.90 0.45 13.62
C LYS A 113 -14.16 0.83 12.17
N LEU A 114 -13.15 1.34 11.46
CA LEU A 114 -13.31 1.80 10.08
C LEU A 114 -13.40 0.64 9.08
N PRO A 115 -14.06 0.85 7.93
CA PRO A 115 -14.04 -0.09 6.83
C PRO A 115 -12.61 -0.44 6.41
N THR A 116 -12.41 -1.70 6.03
CA THR A 116 -11.12 -2.19 5.56
C THR A 116 -11.11 -2.27 4.04
N ILE A 117 -10.16 -1.57 3.44
CA ILE A 117 -9.84 -1.63 2.02
C ILE A 117 -8.82 -2.75 1.78
N LYS A 118 -9.14 -3.61 0.82
CA LYS A 118 -8.25 -4.62 0.26
C LYS A 118 -8.02 -4.29 -1.20
N GLY A 119 -6.76 -4.29 -1.63
CA GLY A 119 -6.39 -3.97 -3.00
C GLY A 119 -5.19 -3.04 -3.07
N CYS A 120 -5.00 -2.43 -4.24
CA CYS A 120 -3.87 -1.57 -4.51
C CYS A 120 -4.07 -0.18 -3.91
N ILE A 121 -3.11 0.27 -3.10
CA ILE A 121 -3.02 1.65 -2.60
C ILE A 121 -1.63 2.23 -2.88
N TRP A 122 -1.55 3.55 -2.91
CA TRP A 122 -0.42 4.29 -3.41
C TRP A 122 0.16 5.21 -2.34
N ARG A 123 1.49 5.32 -2.29
CA ARG A 123 2.19 6.27 -1.43
C ARG A 123 3.40 6.84 -2.14
N GLY A 124 3.61 8.15 -2.04
CA GLY A 124 4.72 8.84 -2.70
C GLY A 124 5.80 9.23 -1.72
N VAL A 125 7.05 9.32 -2.14
CA VAL A 125 8.16 9.86 -1.35
C VAL A 125 9.03 10.73 -2.27
N ARG A 126 9.37 11.95 -1.84
CA ARG A 126 10.21 12.90 -2.60
C ARG A 126 11.72 12.63 -2.46
N GLN A 127 12.11 11.37 -2.64
CA GLN A 127 13.49 10.93 -2.78
C GLN A 127 13.53 9.51 -3.35
N ASN A 128 14.66 9.12 -3.92
CA ASN A 128 14.94 7.74 -4.29
C ASN A 128 15.28 6.90 -3.04
N VAL A 129 14.44 5.92 -2.71
CA VAL A 129 14.72 4.91 -1.65
C VAL A 129 14.85 3.50 -2.21
N SER A 130 14.89 3.33 -3.53
CA SER A 130 14.87 2.02 -4.20
C SER A 130 15.94 1.05 -3.71
N GLN A 131 17.11 1.56 -3.32
CA GLN A 131 18.22 0.75 -2.80
C GLN A 131 17.89 0.04 -1.49
N ASP A 132 16.99 0.60 -0.68
CA ASP A 132 16.58 -0.02 0.58
C ASP A 132 15.56 -1.15 0.36
N TYR A 133 14.92 -1.24 -0.80
CA TYR A 133 13.82 -2.16 -1.08
C TYR A 133 14.24 -3.25 -2.07
N VAL A 134 15.01 -4.21 -1.57
CA VAL A 134 15.43 -5.40 -2.32
C VAL A 134 14.31 -6.43 -2.36
N MET A 135 14.06 -7.01 -3.54
CA MET A 135 13.04 -8.04 -3.74
C MET A 135 13.14 -9.18 -2.71
N GLY A 136 11.99 -9.63 -2.22
CA GLY A 136 11.85 -10.70 -1.22
C GLY A 136 12.10 -10.25 0.22
N THR A 137 12.70 -9.08 0.45
CA THR A 137 12.90 -8.56 1.81
C THR A 137 11.58 -8.11 2.44
N VAL A 138 11.54 -8.14 3.77
CA VAL A 138 10.40 -7.65 4.56
C VAL A 138 10.79 -6.35 5.24
N LYS A 139 9.93 -5.35 5.10
CA LYS A 139 10.02 -4.05 5.76
C LYS A 139 8.89 -3.93 6.77
N THR A 140 9.17 -3.29 7.89
CA THR A 140 8.14 -2.90 8.87
C THR A 140 8.05 -1.39 8.85
N TRP A 141 6.87 -0.87 8.53
CA TRP A 141 6.55 0.55 8.66
C TRP A 141 5.93 0.77 10.03
N TRP A 142 6.75 1.23 10.97
CA TRP A 142 6.40 1.60 12.34
C TRP A 142 5.56 2.87 12.42
N SER A 143 5.74 3.81 11.50
CA SER A 143 4.87 4.98 11.42
C SER A 143 3.49 4.63 10.85
N VAL A 144 2.49 5.46 11.13
CA VAL A 144 1.20 5.39 10.42
C VAL A 144 1.44 5.91 9.00
N SER A 145 0.99 5.18 7.99
CA SER A 145 1.28 5.53 6.60
C SER A 145 0.02 5.95 5.87
N SER A 146 -0.05 7.24 5.52
CA SER A 146 -1.09 7.79 4.65
C SER A 146 -0.85 7.37 3.20
N CYS A 147 -1.82 6.67 2.64
CA CYS A 147 -1.84 6.19 1.26
C CYS A 147 -3.14 6.67 0.60
N SER A 148 -3.21 6.63 -0.73
CA SER A 148 -4.47 6.88 -1.43
C SER A 148 -4.86 5.65 -2.23
N SER A 149 -6.16 5.40 -2.38
CA SER A 149 -6.66 4.42 -3.36
C SER A 149 -6.53 4.93 -4.80
N VAL A 150 -6.27 6.23 -4.99
CA VAL A 150 -6.17 6.90 -6.29
C VAL A 150 -4.74 7.37 -6.54
N VAL A 151 -4.08 6.78 -7.54
CA VAL A 151 -2.69 7.11 -7.88
C VAL A 151 -2.47 8.60 -8.18
N LYS A 152 -3.44 9.25 -8.83
CA LYS A 152 -3.36 10.67 -9.23
C LYS A 152 -3.18 11.60 -8.03
N VAL A 153 -3.84 11.32 -6.91
CA VAL A 153 -3.68 12.09 -5.66
C VAL A 153 -2.22 12.06 -5.22
N VAL A 154 -1.56 10.90 -5.33
CA VAL A 154 -0.16 10.74 -4.95
C VAL A 154 0.78 11.40 -5.96
N GLU A 155 0.49 11.32 -7.26
CA GLU A 155 1.29 11.97 -8.31
C GLU A 155 1.43 13.48 -8.08
N ASP A 156 0.34 14.16 -7.69
CA ASP A 156 0.35 15.59 -7.39
C ASP A 156 1.33 15.97 -6.26
N PHE A 157 1.69 15.01 -5.39
CA PHE A 157 2.69 15.20 -4.34
C PHE A 157 4.12 14.85 -4.77
N LEU A 158 4.31 14.19 -5.91
CA LEU A 158 5.62 13.72 -6.42
C LEU A 158 6.24 14.65 -7.47
N ASP A 159 5.50 15.66 -7.93
CA ASP A 159 5.93 16.54 -9.01
C ASP A 159 7.07 17.48 -8.56
N SER A 160 8.31 17.03 -8.82
CA SER A 160 9.53 17.80 -8.55
C SER A 160 10.63 17.40 -9.53
N ASP A 161 11.56 18.33 -9.77
CA ASP A 161 12.77 18.08 -10.56
C ASP A 161 13.75 17.09 -9.89
N ASP A 162 13.41 16.51 -8.74
CA ASP A 162 14.28 15.58 -8.01
C ASP A 162 13.84 14.13 -8.18
N ASP A 163 14.73 13.18 -7.86
CA ASP A 163 14.36 11.76 -7.83
C ASP A 163 13.26 11.51 -6.79
N SER A 164 12.28 10.69 -7.14
CA SER A 164 11.14 10.38 -6.28
C SER A 164 10.82 8.88 -6.32
N THR A 165 10.07 8.42 -5.32
CA THR A 165 9.63 7.03 -5.21
C THR A 165 8.12 6.96 -5.10
N LEU A 166 7.50 6.10 -5.91
CA LEU A 166 6.10 5.70 -5.79
C LEU A 166 6.04 4.27 -5.28
N PHE A 167 5.34 4.06 -4.18
CA PHE A 167 4.99 2.74 -3.67
C PHE A 167 3.63 2.33 -4.20
N MET A 168 3.59 1.15 -4.81
CA MET A 168 2.37 0.41 -5.09
C MET A 168 2.24 -0.70 -4.05
N ILE A 169 1.17 -0.69 -3.27
CA ILE A 169 1.02 -1.57 -2.11
C ILE A 169 -0.25 -2.40 -2.28
N GLU A 170 -0.10 -3.72 -2.36
CA GLU A 170 -1.22 -4.65 -2.22
C GLU A 170 -1.59 -4.76 -0.74
N ALA A 171 -2.52 -3.92 -0.30
CA ALA A 171 -3.00 -3.86 1.07
C ALA A 171 -4.12 -4.87 1.32
N THR A 172 -4.13 -5.40 2.54
CA THR A 172 -5.14 -6.33 3.07
C THR A 172 -5.89 -5.74 4.28
N ASN A 173 -5.29 -4.74 4.94
CA ASN A 173 -5.81 -4.09 6.12
C ASN A 173 -5.74 -2.55 6.07
N GLY A 174 -5.84 -1.97 4.87
CA GLY A 174 -5.93 -0.51 4.71
C GLY A 174 -7.22 0.01 5.35
N LYS A 175 -7.17 1.10 6.10
CA LYS A 175 -8.34 1.69 6.76
C LYS A 175 -8.85 2.88 5.97
N ASP A 176 -10.09 2.81 5.53
CA ASP A 176 -10.76 3.88 4.78
C ASP A 176 -11.05 5.07 5.70
N LEU A 177 -10.53 6.24 5.37
CA LEU A 177 -10.73 7.48 6.12
C LEU A 177 -11.80 8.39 5.52
N THR A 178 -12.56 7.92 4.52
CA THR A 178 -13.65 8.68 3.91
C THR A 178 -14.61 9.20 4.99
N GLY A 179 -14.77 10.53 5.04
CA GLY A 179 -15.59 11.22 6.04
C GLY A 179 -14.86 11.56 7.35
N TYR A 180 -13.72 10.94 7.66
CA TYR A 180 -12.97 11.17 8.91
C TYR A 180 -11.71 12.03 8.73
N THR A 181 -11.49 12.52 7.51
CA THR A 181 -10.32 13.33 7.13
C THR A 181 -10.70 14.78 6.85
N ASN A 182 -9.76 15.70 7.07
CA ASN A 182 -9.88 17.10 6.65
C ASN A 182 -9.77 17.29 5.12
N PHE A 183 -9.40 16.24 4.38
CA PHE A 183 -9.14 16.29 2.94
C PHE A 183 -9.95 15.21 2.19
N PRO A 184 -11.25 15.42 1.97
CA PRO A 184 -12.14 14.39 1.44
C PRO A 184 -11.82 13.94 0.01
N ASN A 185 -11.12 14.77 -0.77
CA ASN A 185 -10.78 14.47 -2.18
C ASN A 185 -9.52 13.60 -2.33
N GLU A 186 -8.85 13.25 -1.24
CA GLU A 186 -7.60 12.50 -1.30
C GLU A 186 -7.80 10.98 -1.24
N GLU A 187 -9.03 10.51 -1.01
CA GLU A 187 -9.38 9.08 -0.93
C GLU A 187 -8.40 8.35 0.00
N GLU A 188 -8.17 8.95 1.17
CA GLU A 188 -7.09 8.56 2.08
C GLU A 188 -7.37 7.19 2.70
N VAL A 189 -6.36 6.33 2.64
CA VAL A 189 -6.31 5.02 3.27
C VAL A 189 -5.11 4.98 4.20
N LEU A 190 -5.32 4.63 5.47
CA LEU A 190 -4.21 4.46 6.42
C LEU A 190 -3.77 3.00 6.53
N LEU A 191 -2.47 2.79 6.45
CA LEU A 191 -1.83 1.59 7.01
C LEU A 191 -1.43 1.87 8.45
N LYS A 192 -1.74 0.93 9.34
CA LYS A 192 -1.49 1.04 10.78
C LYS A 192 0.00 1.06 11.11
N MET A 193 0.34 1.56 12.30
CA MET A 193 1.70 1.44 12.81
C MET A 193 2.12 -0.03 12.93
N GLY A 194 3.36 -0.33 12.52
CA GLY A 194 3.92 -1.67 12.55
C GLY A 194 3.49 -2.57 11.39
N THR A 195 2.91 -2.01 10.32
CA THR A 195 2.53 -2.76 9.11
C THR A 195 3.76 -3.43 8.49
N LYS A 196 3.66 -4.73 8.19
CA LYS A 196 4.73 -5.49 7.55
C LYS A 196 4.46 -5.64 6.06
N LEU A 197 5.46 -5.30 5.26
CA LEU A 197 5.37 -5.25 3.81
C LEU A 197 6.51 -6.08 3.21
N ARG A 198 6.21 -6.97 2.28
CA ARG A 198 7.22 -7.70 1.49
C ARG A 198 7.43 -7.01 0.16
N VAL A 199 8.68 -6.83 -0.24
CA VAL A 199 9.03 -6.34 -1.57
C VAL A 199 8.76 -7.43 -2.60
N LYS A 200 7.81 -7.21 -3.51
CA LYS A 200 7.34 -8.22 -4.47
C LYS A 200 8.25 -8.32 -5.68
N SER A 201 8.79 -7.19 -6.14
CA SER A 201 9.62 -7.09 -7.35
C SER A 201 10.76 -6.09 -7.14
N ASN A 202 11.80 -6.19 -7.98
CA ASN A 202 12.84 -5.17 -8.02
C ASN A 202 12.26 -3.83 -8.44
N ALA A 203 12.79 -2.74 -7.88
CA ALA A 203 12.35 -1.40 -8.21
C ALA A 203 12.50 -1.11 -9.72
N MET A 204 11.48 -0.51 -10.31
CA MET A 204 11.50 -0.04 -11.69
C MET A 204 11.82 1.46 -11.71
N LYS A 205 12.64 1.92 -12.66
CA LYS A 205 12.94 3.36 -12.84
C LYS A 205 12.34 3.86 -14.14
N HIS A 206 11.66 5.00 -14.09
CA HIS A 206 11.23 5.76 -15.26
C HIS A 206 11.55 7.24 -15.07
N GLY A 207 12.49 7.77 -15.86
CA GLY A 207 13.00 9.13 -15.64
C GLY A 207 13.59 9.28 -14.24
N LYS A 208 13.02 10.18 -13.42
CA LYS A 208 13.38 10.41 -12.02
C LYS A 208 12.49 9.66 -11.01
N LEU A 209 11.48 8.92 -11.50
CA LEU A 209 10.54 8.17 -10.66
C LEU A 209 11.00 6.73 -10.48
N HIS A 210 10.99 6.27 -9.23
CA HIS A 210 11.27 4.89 -8.82
C HIS A 210 9.98 4.22 -8.32
N LEU A 211 9.51 3.18 -9.00
CA LEU A 211 8.34 2.41 -8.59
C LEU A 211 8.79 1.20 -7.75
N ILE A 212 8.18 1.04 -6.56
CA ILE A 212 8.43 -0.09 -5.65
C ILE A 212 7.11 -0.81 -5.39
N HIS A 213 7.10 -2.12 -5.64
CA HIS A 213 5.93 -2.97 -5.41
C HIS A 213 6.03 -3.69 -4.07
N LEU A 214 5.07 -3.43 -3.19
CA LEU A 214 4.94 -4.03 -1.87
C LEU A 214 3.66 -4.87 -1.76
N VAL A 215 3.70 -5.91 -0.94
CA VAL A 215 2.53 -6.68 -0.53
C VAL A 215 2.47 -6.72 0.98
N GLU A 216 1.31 -6.38 1.55
CA GLU A 216 1.10 -6.49 2.99
C GLU A 216 1.14 -7.96 3.44
N ILE A 217 1.88 -8.21 4.50
CA ILE A 217 1.95 -9.53 5.12
C ILE A 217 0.85 -9.62 6.16
N ASP A 218 -0.18 -10.41 5.85
CA ASP A 218 -1.22 -10.74 6.81
C ASP A 218 -0.60 -11.51 7.99
N SER A 219 -0.75 -10.98 9.19
CA SER A 219 -0.23 -11.60 10.41
C SER A 219 -0.96 -12.91 10.76
N ASN A 220 -2.13 -13.14 10.16
CA ASN A 220 -2.96 -14.32 10.38
C ASN A 220 -2.71 -15.45 9.35
N ASN A 221 -2.09 -15.14 8.21
CA ASN A 221 -1.73 -16.12 7.18
C ASN A 221 -0.20 -16.25 7.11
N GLN A 222 0.37 -16.90 8.12
CA GLN A 222 1.73 -17.44 7.99
C GLN A 222 1.68 -18.67 7.08
N THR A 223 1.64 -18.47 5.77
CA THR A 223 2.06 -19.51 4.84
C THR A 223 3.58 -19.56 4.90
N GLU A 224 4.11 -20.43 5.77
CA GLU A 224 5.50 -20.85 5.71
C GLU A 224 5.79 -21.38 4.32
N VAL A 225 6.68 -20.72 3.57
CA VAL A 225 7.27 -21.32 2.38
C VAL A 225 8.46 -22.17 2.87
N PRO A 226 8.55 -23.46 2.51
CA PRO A 226 9.62 -24.32 3.01
C PRO A 226 10.98 -23.82 2.53
N ALA A 227 11.93 -23.70 3.45
CA ALA A 227 13.33 -23.51 3.12
C ALA A 227 13.81 -24.71 2.27
N THR A 228 14.17 -24.45 1.02
CA THR A 228 14.90 -25.41 0.17
C THR A 228 16.28 -25.63 0.76
N THR A 229 16.43 -26.72 1.53
CA THR A 229 17.75 -27.28 1.85
C THR A 229 17.92 -28.58 1.07
N GLY A 230 18.82 -28.55 0.10
CA GLY A 230 19.33 -29.76 -0.54
C GLY A 230 20.30 -30.47 0.39
N ALA A 231 20.04 -31.74 0.66
CA ALA A 231 21.05 -32.73 1.02
C ALA A 231 20.52 -34.12 0.69
N ALA A 232 21.28 -34.85 -0.12
CA ALA A 232 20.99 -36.21 -0.54
C ALA A 232 21.53 -37.24 0.47
N SER A 233 20.81 -38.37 0.53
CA SER A 233 21.27 -39.72 0.90
C SER A 233 21.41 -40.09 2.39
N SER A 234 20.56 -40.99 2.89
CA SER A 234 20.83 -42.44 2.88
C SER A 234 19.77 -43.25 3.67
N ILE A 235 19.59 -44.49 3.23
CA ILE A 235 18.56 -45.47 3.58
C ILE A 235 18.87 -46.16 4.92
N SER A 236 17.85 -46.43 5.75
CA SER A 236 17.72 -47.72 6.46
C SER A 236 16.27 -48.03 6.88
N SER A 237 15.87 -49.26 6.55
CA SER A 237 14.72 -50.09 6.99
C SER A 237 14.58 -50.16 8.52
N SER A 238 13.48 -50.54 9.20
CA SER A 238 12.18 -51.17 8.91
C SER A 238 11.43 -51.27 10.24
N SER A 239 10.09 -51.16 10.28
CA SER A 239 9.20 -52.11 10.99
C SER A 239 7.74 -51.65 10.97
N SER A 240 6.89 -52.58 10.55
CA SER A 240 5.42 -52.60 10.41
C SER A 240 4.63 -52.51 11.73
N VAL A 241 3.41 -51.93 11.71
CA VAL A 241 2.15 -52.60 12.16
C VAL A 241 0.89 -51.95 11.52
N SER A 242 -0.12 -52.81 11.30
CA SER A 242 -1.45 -52.71 10.67
C SER A 242 -2.33 -51.48 10.95
N ALA A 243 -2.98 -50.86 9.96
CA ALA A 243 -4.25 -51.22 9.26
C ALA A 243 -5.54 -50.93 10.05
N ALA A 244 -6.30 -49.92 9.58
CA ALA A 244 -7.76 -49.87 9.63
C ALA A 244 -8.24 -48.96 8.49
N ALA A 245 -8.93 -49.58 7.53
CA ALA A 245 -9.48 -48.95 6.34
C ALA A 245 -10.85 -48.32 6.63
N ALA A 246 -11.01 -47.05 6.25
CA ALA A 246 -12.32 -46.46 5.98
C ALA A 246 -12.27 -45.86 4.58
N SER A 247 -13.10 -46.40 3.69
CA SER A 247 -13.20 -46.04 2.28
C SER A 247 -13.65 -44.59 2.10
N TYR A 248 -12.81 -43.77 1.45
CA TYR A 248 -13.25 -42.50 0.88
C TYR A 248 -13.03 -42.55 -0.64
N VAL A 249 -14.14 -42.51 -1.37
CA VAL A 249 -14.19 -42.44 -2.83
C VAL A 249 -13.65 -41.07 -3.25
N GLN A 250 -12.57 -41.07 -4.03
CA GLN A 250 -12.00 -39.87 -4.65
C GLN A 250 -12.97 -39.35 -5.73
N PRO A 251 -13.44 -38.09 -5.68
CA PRO A 251 -14.04 -37.47 -6.84
C PRO A 251 -12.92 -37.12 -7.84
N LYS A 252 -13.06 -37.68 -9.04
CA LYS A 252 -12.30 -37.40 -10.27
C LYS A 252 -12.21 -35.86 -10.50
N PRO A 253 -11.07 -35.32 -10.99
CA PRO A 253 -10.88 -33.89 -11.13
C PRO A 253 -11.90 -33.32 -12.13
N ALA A 254 -12.69 -32.34 -11.67
CA ALA A 254 -13.43 -31.48 -12.57
C ALA A 254 -12.43 -30.51 -13.21
N THR A 255 -12.08 -30.77 -14.47
CA THR A 255 -11.54 -29.77 -15.38
C THR A 255 -12.55 -28.63 -15.46
N LYS A 256 -12.32 -27.56 -14.70
CA LYS A 256 -12.89 -26.25 -15.03
C LYS A 256 -12.10 -25.71 -16.21
N THR A 257 -12.61 -25.97 -17.41
CA THR A 257 -12.34 -25.14 -18.57
C THR A 257 -12.88 -23.75 -18.25
N PHE A 258 -11.98 -22.77 -18.10
CA PHE A 258 -12.38 -21.36 -18.14
C PHE A 258 -12.93 -21.09 -19.53
N PRO A 259 -14.11 -20.48 -19.67
CA PRO A 259 -14.51 -19.93 -20.95
C PRO A 259 -13.48 -18.85 -21.31
N THR A 260 -12.96 -18.91 -22.54
CA THR A 260 -12.36 -17.75 -23.21
C THR A 260 -13.45 -16.68 -23.31
N ASP A 261 -13.56 -15.86 -22.27
CA ASP A 261 -14.60 -14.85 -22.18
C ASP A 261 -14.21 -13.64 -23.03
N VAL A 262 -15.16 -13.28 -23.90
CA VAL A 262 -15.17 -12.07 -24.71
C VAL A 262 -15.10 -10.88 -23.76
N LEU A 263 -14.06 -10.06 -23.89
CA LEU A 263 -13.92 -8.80 -23.16
C LEU A 263 -15.12 -7.90 -23.49
N GLU A 264 -15.82 -7.43 -22.48
CA GLU A 264 -16.86 -6.43 -22.68
C GLU A 264 -16.24 -5.15 -23.25
N GLN A 265 -16.95 -4.48 -24.17
CA GLN A 265 -16.49 -3.29 -24.88
C GLN A 265 -15.96 -2.20 -23.92
N THR A 266 -16.59 -2.08 -22.75
CA THR A 266 -16.24 -1.13 -21.68
C THR A 266 -14.88 -1.40 -21.03
N ASP A 267 -14.47 -2.67 -20.92
CA ASP A 267 -13.17 -3.04 -20.36
C ASP A 267 -12.05 -2.74 -21.35
N LEU A 268 -12.31 -2.99 -22.64
CA LEU A 268 -11.42 -2.63 -23.74
C LEU A 268 -11.21 -1.12 -23.81
N ASP A 269 -12.27 -0.32 -23.73
CA ASP A 269 -12.18 1.13 -23.78
C ASP A 269 -11.37 1.70 -22.60
N SER A 270 -11.53 1.13 -21.40
CA SER A 270 -10.73 1.50 -20.22
C SER A 270 -9.25 1.18 -20.41
N ILE A 271 -8.93 0.00 -20.94
CA ILE A 271 -7.53 -0.42 -21.18
C ILE A 271 -6.90 0.41 -22.30
N VAL A 272 -7.65 0.69 -23.37
CA VAL A 272 -7.22 1.56 -24.47
C VAL A 272 -6.90 2.95 -23.96
N LEU A 273 -7.77 3.54 -23.13
CA LEU A 273 -7.55 4.87 -22.57
C LEU A 273 -6.30 4.89 -21.66
N GLU A 274 -6.10 3.85 -20.87
CA GLU A 274 -4.96 3.71 -19.97
C GLU A 274 -3.63 3.56 -20.74
N ILE A 275 -3.58 2.69 -21.75
CA ILE A 275 -2.40 2.52 -22.62
C ILE A 275 -2.15 3.80 -23.42
N ALA A 276 -3.20 4.45 -23.96
CA ALA A 276 -3.05 5.72 -24.69
C ALA A 276 -2.55 6.86 -23.78
N THR A 277 -3.00 6.89 -22.52
CA THR A 277 -2.53 7.86 -21.52
C THR A 277 -1.06 7.61 -21.20
N LEU A 278 -0.67 6.35 -20.99
CA LEU A 278 0.71 5.96 -20.71
C LEU A 278 1.64 6.23 -21.90
N ALA A 279 1.23 5.88 -23.12
CA ALA A 279 2.00 6.12 -24.34
C ALA A 279 2.19 7.60 -24.64
N LYS A 280 1.15 8.42 -24.39
CA LYS A 280 1.23 9.88 -24.54
C LYS A 280 2.10 10.52 -23.45
N LYS A 281 2.05 10.01 -22.23
CA LYS A 281 2.82 10.52 -21.08
C LYS A 281 4.29 10.10 -21.15
N TYR A 282 4.58 8.93 -21.74
CA TYR A 282 5.90 8.32 -21.74
C TYR A 282 6.23 7.67 -23.11
N PRO A 283 6.72 8.45 -24.09
CA PRO A 283 7.01 7.97 -25.45
C PRO A 283 8.09 6.87 -25.53
N SER A 284 8.80 6.60 -24.44
CA SER A 284 9.88 5.61 -24.34
C SER A 284 9.46 4.26 -23.74
N LEU A 285 8.18 4.09 -23.38
CA LEU A 285 7.67 2.81 -22.88
C LEU A 285 7.67 1.75 -23.97
N ASN A 286 8.31 0.61 -23.73
CA ASN A 286 8.26 -0.54 -24.63
C ASN A 286 7.12 -1.51 -24.28
N MET A 287 6.85 -2.46 -25.19
CA MET A 287 5.75 -3.42 -25.05
C MET A 287 5.84 -4.28 -23.78
N ASP A 288 7.05 -4.69 -23.39
CA ASP A 288 7.23 -5.47 -22.16
C ASP A 288 6.87 -4.66 -20.91
N GLN A 289 7.17 -3.36 -20.89
CA GLN A 289 6.81 -2.47 -19.78
C GLN A 289 5.29 -2.24 -19.71
N VAL A 290 4.62 -2.09 -20.86
CA VAL A 290 3.16 -1.98 -20.92
C VAL A 290 2.50 -3.26 -20.40
N ILE A 291 3.01 -4.43 -20.82
CA ILE A 291 2.52 -5.72 -20.33
C ILE A 291 2.73 -5.83 -18.82
N GLN A 292 3.89 -5.42 -18.29
CA GLN A 292 4.12 -5.43 -16.85
C GLN A 292 3.10 -4.57 -16.11
N ILE A 293 2.81 -3.36 -16.58
CA ILE A 293 1.82 -2.46 -15.98
C ILE A 293 0.42 -3.10 -15.97
N LEU A 294 -0.01 -3.71 -17.08
CA LEU A 294 -1.29 -4.42 -17.15
C LEU A 294 -1.33 -5.61 -16.18
N LEU A 295 -0.21 -6.32 -16.03
CA LEU A 295 -0.08 -7.42 -15.06
C LEU A 295 -0.13 -6.93 -13.60
N LEU A 296 0.19 -5.67 -13.31
CA LEU A 296 0.07 -5.11 -11.95
C LEU A 296 -1.39 -5.02 -11.48
N ARG A 297 -2.38 -5.06 -12.39
CA ARG A 297 -3.80 -5.16 -12.03
C ARG A 297 -4.16 -6.53 -11.41
N GLY A 298 -3.29 -7.53 -11.55
CA GLY A 298 -3.35 -8.82 -10.86
C GLY A 298 -4.45 -9.77 -11.37
N ASP A 299 -5.25 -9.34 -12.33
CA ASP A 299 -6.35 -10.05 -12.96
C ASP A 299 -5.98 -10.68 -14.31
N LEU A 300 -4.73 -10.50 -14.77
CA LEU A 300 -4.27 -10.93 -16.09
C LEU A 300 -3.09 -11.89 -16.04
N THR A 301 -3.13 -12.90 -16.90
CA THR A 301 -1.96 -13.68 -17.27
C THR A 301 -1.08 -12.89 -18.25
N LYS A 302 0.19 -13.27 -18.38
CA LYS A 302 1.13 -12.62 -19.32
C LYS A 302 0.62 -12.63 -20.76
N GLN A 303 -0.06 -13.71 -21.17
CA GLN A 303 -0.64 -13.80 -22.50
C GLN A 303 -1.86 -12.90 -22.63
N GLU A 304 -2.77 -12.88 -21.66
CA GLU A 304 -3.95 -12.00 -21.69
C GLU A 304 -3.57 -10.52 -21.64
N ALA A 305 -2.55 -10.14 -20.87
CA ALA A 305 -2.04 -8.77 -20.86
C ALA A 305 -1.47 -8.37 -22.21
N LYS A 306 -0.77 -9.29 -22.88
CA LYS A 306 -0.26 -9.08 -24.24
C LYS A 306 -1.41 -8.94 -25.25
N ASP A 307 -2.36 -9.87 -25.23
CA ASP A 307 -3.51 -9.86 -26.14
C ASP A 307 -4.37 -8.60 -25.94
N LYS A 308 -4.56 -8.16 -24.69
CA LYS A 308 -5.25 -6.90 -24.36
C LYS A 308 -4.50 -5.68 -24.85
N ALA A 309 -3.17 -5.67 -24.74
CA ALA A 309 -2.38 -4.56 -25.25
C ALA A 309 -2.38 -4.51 -26.79
N ASP A 310 -2.18 -5.65 -27.46
CA ASP A 310 -2.22 -5.77 -28.91
C ASP A 310 -3.61 -5.38 -29.47
N ALA A 311 -4.69 -5.84 -28.82
CA ALA A 311 -6.05 -5.43 -29.15
C ALA A 311 -6.22 -3.92 -28.96
N ALA A 312 -5.81 -3.37 -27.83
CA ALA A 312 -5.94 -1.94 -27.56
C ALA A 312 -5.23 -1.06 -28.59
N ILE A 313 -4.03 -1.47 -29.03
CA ILE A 313 -3.26 -0.81 -30.09
C ILE A 313 -4.05 -0.80 -31.41
N SER A 314 -4.68 -1.93 -31.77
CA SER A 314 -5.45 -2.06 -33.00
C SER A 314 -6.70 -1.16 -33.07
N TYR A 315 -7.28 -0.82 -31.92
CA TYR A 315 -8.45 0.05 -31.80
C TYR A 315 -8.12 1.55 -31.63
N MET A 316 -6.84 1.92 -31.50
CA MET A 316 -6.46 3.33 -31.39
C MET A 316 -6.65 4.08 -32.73
N PRO A 317 -7.01 5.38 -32.69
CA PRO A 317 -7.02 6.25 -33.87
C PRO A 317 -5.66 6.20 -34.59
N ARG A 318 -5.66 6.22 -35.93
CA ARG A 318 -4.44 6.09 -36.75
C ARG A 318 -3.34 7.09 -36.36
N ASP A 319 -3.72 8.28 -35.89
CA ASP A 319 -2.78 9.32 -35.45
C ASP A 319 -1.99 8.92 -34.19
N ASN A 320 -2.54 8.02 -33.35
CA ASN A 320 -1.89 7.52 -32.13
C ASN A 320 -1.16 6.18 -32.35
N GLN A 321 -1.51 5.43 -33.39
CA GLN A 321 -0.79 4.20 -33.78
C GLN A 321 0.66 4.51 -34.22
N GLY A 322 0.92 5.72 -34.72
CA GLY A 322 2.26 6.17 -35.13
C GLY A 322 3.30 6.19 -33.99
N ILE A 323 2.88 6.49 -32.76
CA ILE A 323 3.76 6.51 -31.57
C ILE A 323 4.30 5.10 -31.27
N LEU A 324 3.46 4.07 -31.44
CA LEU A 324 3.85 2.67 -31.26
C LEU A 324 4.75 2.15 -32.39
N PHE A 325 4.55 2.64 -33.62
CA PHE A 325 5.46 2.34 -34.73
C PHE A 325 6.85 2.98 -34.54
N GLU A 326 6.96 4.17 -33.93
CA GLU A 326 8.25 4.75 -33.54
C GLU A 326 8.94 3.93 -32.43
N ILE A 327 8.18 3.45 -31.43
CA ILE A 327 8.70 2.55 -30.39
C ILE A 327 9.20 1.23 -30.99
N MET A 328 8.48 0.65 -31.95
CA MET A 328 8.91 -0.55 -32.67
C MET A 328 10.10 -0.28 -33.62
N GLY A 329 10.19 0.90 -34.21
CA GLY A 329 11.31 1.29 -35.08
C GLY A 329 12.65 1.45 -34.33
N ILE A 330 12.61 1.72 -33.02
CA ILE A 330 13.80 1.73 -32.16
C ILE A 330 14.31 0.30 -31.88
N ILE A 331 13.45 -0.73 -31.95
CA ILE A 331 13.81 -2.14 -31.73
C ILE A 331 14.74 -2.65 -32.84
N ASP A 332 14.56 -2.23 -34.09
CA ASP A 332 15.43 -2.63 -35.21
C ASP A 332 16.82 -1.97 -35.21
N GLN A 333 17.03 -0.95 -34.36
CA GLN A 333 18.32 -0.26 -34.22
C GLN A 333 19.19 -0.80 -33.07
N ILE A 334 18.67 -1.76 -32.31
CA ILE A 334 19.40 -2.41 -31.22
C ILE A 334 19.62 -3.87 -31.65
N ASN A 335 20.64 -4.08 -32.49
CA ASN A 335 21.33 -5.37 -32.62
C ASN A 335 22.67 -5.30 -31.89
#